data_AF-A0A8H3U459-F1
#
_entry.id   AF-A0A8H3U459-F1
#
_cell.length_a   1.000
_cell.length_b   1.000
_cell.length_c   1.000
_cell.angle_alpha   90.00
_cell.angle_beta   90.00
_cell.angle_gamma   90.00
#
_symmetry.space_group_name_H-M   'P 1'
#
loop_
_entity.id
_entity.type
_entity.pdbx_description
1 polymer ?
#
loop_
_entity_poly.entity_id
_entity_poly.type
_entity_poly.pdbx_seq_one_letter_code
_entity_poly.pdbx_strand_id
1 'polypeptide(L)'
;MSPLSNTSLVKRAFFSPSYPLSSASDFETLMPKYESLLWPLGTLFKFTNFQNVLKRISSKGHGSRILILAGQSDKLVTLDIAKREAEEYRSVFRDLALTNRLKVEVDEVVEDGEEGESEGCGVQFRVVEGAGHHFMNDVMWEEGAEKLLDFYEQL
;
A
#
# COMPACT_ATOMS: atom_id res chain seq x y z
N MET A 1 17.70 7.13 -16.48
CA MET A 1 18.71 6.96 -15.42
C MET A 1 18.09 6.13 -14.31
N SER A 2 18.83 5.21 -13.70
CA SER A 2 18.32 4.43 -12.57
C SER A 2 18.08 5.36 -11.37
N PRO A 3 16.98 5.21 -10.61
CA PRO A 3 16.78 5.97 -9.37
C PRO A 3 17.84 5.66 -8.29
N LEU A 4 18.69 4.66 -8.54
CA LEU A 4 19.70 4.15 -7.61
C LEU A 4 21.13 4.58 -7.96
N SER A 5 21.32 5.56 -8.84
CA SER A 5 22.65 6.00 -9.26
C SER A 5 23.26 7.13 -8.42
N ASN A 6 22.50 7.71 -7.50
CA ASN A 6 22.94 8.76 -6.57
C ASN A 6 21.93 8.90 -5.42
N THR A 7 22.41 9.21 -4.22
CA THR A 7 21.62 9.49 -3.00
C THR A 7 20.42 10.42 -3.23
N SER A 8 20.57 11.47 -4.05
CA SER A 8 19.48 12.41 -4.32
C SER A 8 18.32 11.77 -5.11
N LEU A 9 18.63 10.81 -5.98
CA LEU A 9 17.63 10.04 -6.70
C LEU A 9 17.00 8.97 -5.81
N VAL A 10 17.80 8.33 -4.94
CA VAL A 10 17.29 7.38 -3.92
C VAL A 10 16.29 8.10 -3.01
N LYS A 11 16.68 9.25 -2.45
CA LYS A 11 15.79 10.10 -1.65
C LYS A 11 14.49 10.40 -2.40
N ARG A 12 14.59 10.88 -3.63
CA ARG A 12 13.43 11.29 -4.42
C ARG A 12 12.48 10.15 -4.79
N ALA A 13 13.02 8.96 -5.01
CA ALA A 13 12.24 7.80 -5.39
C ALA A 13 11.56 7.14 -4.18
N PHE A 14 12.29 7.01 -3.06
CA PHE A 14 11.86 6.17 -1.94
C PHE A 14 11.31 6.95 -0.75
N PHE A 15 11.68 8.22 -0.58
CA PHE A 15 11.38 8.96 0.65
C PHE A 15 10.65 10.27 0.37
N SER A 16 10.01 10.79 1.41
CA SER A 16 9.35 12.07 1.40
C SER A 16 10.31 13.24 1.12
N PRO A 17 9.77 14.40 0.68
CA PRO A 17 10.57 15.62 0.57
C PRO A 17 11.23 16.04 1.89
N SER A 18 10.58 15.79 3.03
CA SER A 18 11.03 16.15 4.38
C SER A 18 12.10 15.21 4.94
N TYR A 19 12.25 13.98 4.42
CA TYR A 19 13.29 13.07 4.86
C TYR A 19 14.71 13.67 4.65
N PRO A 20 15.67 13.54 5.58
CA PRO A 20 17.01 14.10 5.40
C PRO A 20 17.85 13.39 4.35
N LEU A 21 18.62 14.15 3.55
CA LEU A 21 19.53 13.57 2.55
C LEU A 21 20.65 12.74 3.19
N SER A 22 21.13 13.12 4.38
CA SER A 22 22.11 12.34 5.15
C SER A 22 21.57 10.96 5.51
N SER A 23 20.34 10.90 6.01
CA SER A 23 19.69 9.62 6.36
C SER A 23 19.42 8.76 5.12
N ALA A 24 19.13 9.38 3.98
CA ALA A 24 19.03 8.66 2.70
C ALA A 24 20.40 8.09 2.25
N SER A 25 21.50 8.79 2.54
CA SER A 25 22.86 8.30 2.28
C SER A 25 23.18 7.06 3.12
N ASP A 26 22.76 7.05 4.39
CA ASP A 26 22.96 5.90 5.27
C ASP A 26 22.14 4.71 4.77
N PHE A 27 20.88 4.93 4.38
CA PHE A 27 20.03 3.90 3.79
C PHE A 27 20.61 3.34 2.48
N GLU A 28 21.19 4.18 1.62
CA GLU A 28 21.81 3.77 0.36
C GLU A 28 22.90 2.71 0.57
N THR A 29 23.58 2.70 1.72
CA THR A 29 24.59 1.67 2.04
C THR A 29 24.01 0.28 2.25
N LEU A 30 22.72 0.18 2.58
CA LEU A 30 21.98 -1.07 2.75
C LEU A 30 21.43 -1.61 1.43
N MET A 31 21.45 -0.79 0.36
CA MET A 31 20.85 -1.15 -0.91
C MET A 31 21.77 -2.11 -1.69
N PRO A 32 21.26 -3.26 -2.15
CA PRO A 32 22.05 -4.18 -2.95
C PRO A 32 22.36 -3.59 -4.33
N LYS A 33 23.65 -3.54 -4.68
CA LYS A 33 24.17 -2.90 -5.90
C LYS A 33 23.54 -3.39 -7.21
N TYR A 34 22.99 -4.61 -7.23
CA TYR A 34 22.49 -5.28 -8.44
C TYR A 34 20.96 -5.30 -8.58
N GLU A 35 20.19 -4.98 -7.52
CA GLU A 35 18.71 -5.03 -7.60
C GLU A 35 18.13 -3.97 -8.53
N SER A 36 18.89 -2.91 -8.81
CA SER A 36 18.54 -1.85 -9.76
C SER A 36 18.26 -2.32 -11.19
N LEU A 37 18.67 -3.54 -11.56
CA LEU A 37 18.45 -4.10 -12.89
C LEU A 37 17.18 -4.95 -12.99
N LEU A 38 16.70 -5.52 -11.88
CA LEU A 38 15.58 -6.46 -11.87
C LEU A 38 14.26 -5.81 -11.48
N TRP A 39 14.29 -4.73 -10.71
CA TRP A 39 13.09 -4.04 -10.27
C TRP A 39 12.13 -3.61 -11.42
N PRO A 40 12.58 -3.14 -12.62
CA PRO A 40 11.64 -2.75 -13.66
C PRO A 40 10.98 -3.98 -14.29
N LEU A 41 11.70 -5.10 -14.37
CA LEU A 41 11.16 -6.36 -14.87
C LEU A 41 10.08 -6.91 -13.91
N GLY A 42 10.26 -6.72 -12.60
CA GLY A 42 9.25 -7.06 -11.60
C GLY A 42 7.95 -6.28 -11.75
N THR A 43 8.00 -5.03 -12.22
CA THR A 43 6.81 -4.18 -12.43
C THR A 43 5.98 -4.52 -13.68
N LEU A 44 6.49 -5.37 -14.59
CA LEU A 44 5.79 -5.71 -15.85
C LEU A 44 4.59 -6.65 -15.64
N PHE A 45 4.58 -7.43 -14.57
CA PHE A 45 3.55 -8.43 -14.31
C PHE A 45 2.77 -8.08 -13.04
N LYS A 46 1.50 -8.50 -12.99
CA LYS A 46 0.71 -8.37 -11.76
C LYS A 46 1.42 -9.13 -10.64
N PHE A 47 1.71 -8.43 -9.55
CA PHE A 47 2.36 -9.00 -8.38
C PHE A 47 1.50 -10.10 -7.71
N THR A 48 0.18 -9.92 -7.71
CA THR A 48 -0.75 -10.82 -7.04
C THR A 48 -2.03 -11.09 -7.83
N ASN A 49 -2.73 -12.16 -7.44
CA ASN A 49 -4.07 -12.48 -7.91
C ASN A 49 -5.07 -12.21 -6.78
N PHE A 50 -5.84 -11.12 -6.91
CA PHE A 50 -6.83 -10.64 -5.95
C PHE A 50 -7.80 -11.74 -5.48
N GLN A 51 -8.30 -12.55 -6.41
CA GLN A 51 -9.25 -13.63 -6.12
C GLN A 51 -8.64 -14.70 -5.21
N ASN A 52 -7.37 -15.05 -5.43
CA ASN A 52 -6.67 -16.05 -4.64
C ASN A 52 -6.37 -15.55 -3.22
N VAL A 53 -6.05 -14.26 -3.08
CA VAL A 53 -5.86 -13.61 -1.77
C VAL A 53 -7.16 -13.63 -0.99
N LEU A 54 -8.24 -13.08 -1.55
CA LEU A 54 -9.54 -12.97 -0.89
C LEU A 54 -10.10 -14.32 -0.42
N LYS A 55 -10.02 -15.36 -1.26
CA LYS A 55 -10.47 -16.71 -0.86
C LYS A 55 -9.74 -17.28 0.35
N ARG A 56 -8.49 -16.88 0.59
CA ARG A 56 -7.68 -17.40 1.70
C ARG A 56 -7.90 -16.60 2.99
N ILE A 57 -8.14 -15.29 2.89
CA ILE A 57 -8.19 -14.40 4.06
C ILE A 57 -9.61 -14.01 4.50
N SER A 58 -10.57 -13.98 3.58
CA SER A 58 -11.94 -13.50 3.86
C SER A 58 -12.86 -14.55 4.48
N SER A 59 -12.36 -15.76 4.80
CA SER A 59 -13.17 -16.87 5.33
C SER A 59 -13.31 -16.90 6.86
N LYS A 60 -12.61 -16.02 7.59
CA LYS A 60 -12.54 -16.04 9.06
C LYS A 60 -12.58 -14.63 9.64
N GLY A 61 -13.65 -14.35 10.40
CA GLY A 61 -13.81 -13.17 11.26
C GLY A 61 -14.70 -12.05 10.70
N HIS A 62 -14.92 -11.00 11.51
CA HIS A 62 -15.74 -9.81 11.22
C HIS A 62 -14.87 -8.61 10.83
N GLY A 63 -15.35 -7.73 9.95
CA GLY A 63 -14.65 -6.51 9.56
C GLY A 63 -13.80 -6.62 8.29
N SER A 64 -13.06 -5.56 7.97
CA SER A 64 -12.17 -5.50 6.81
C SER A 64 -10.99 -6.46 6.97
N ARG A 65 -10.57 -7.10 5.87
CA ARG A 65 -9.48 -8.11 5.86
C ARG A 65 -8.29 -7.70 5.01
N ILE A 66 -8.40 -6.59 4.30
CA ILE A 66 -7.36 -6.01 3.48
C ILE A 66 -7.18 -4.57 3.91
N LEU A 67 -5.94 -4.20 4.19
CA LEU A 67 -5.52 -2.82 4.33
C LEU A 67 -4.63 -2.47 3.14
N ILE A 68 -4.99 -1.41 2.42
CA ILE A 68 -4.12 -0.73 1.47
C ILE A 68 -3.67 0.56 2.14
N LEU A 69 -2.42 0.59 2.59
CA LEU A 69 -1.80 1.76 3.21
C LEU A 69 -0.92 2.47 2.18
N ALA A 70 -1.28 3.71 1.86
CA ALA A 70 -0.63 4.52 0.82
C ALA A 70 -0.02 5.80 1.41
N GLY A 71 0.85 6.43 0.63
CA GLY A 71 1.73 7.49 1.10
C GLY A 71 1.57 8.65 0.18
N GLN A 72 1.18 9.79 0.73
CA GLN A 72 0.77 10.92 -0.07
C GLN A 72 1.91 11.42 -0.99
N SER A 73 3.16 11.28 -0.55
CA SER A 73 4.34 11.70 -1.28
C SER A 73 5.02 10.59 -2.09
N ASP A 74 4.45 9.37 -2.13
CA ASP A 74 5.00 8.25 -2.92
C ASP A 74 5.04 8.59 -4.41
N LYS A 75 6.20 8.35 -5.04
CA LYS A 75 6.47 8.61 -6.46
C LYS A 75 6.46 7.35 -7.32
N LEU A 76 6.51 6.17 -6.70
CA LEU A 76 6.52 4.88 -7.35
C LEU A 76 5.11 4.28 -7.39
N VAL A 77 4.40 4.33 -6.26
CA VAL A 77 2.99 3.92 -6.14
C VAL A 77 2.19 5.16 -5.76
N THR A 78 1.74 5.90 -6.78
CA THR A 78 0.95 7.11 -6.53
C THR A 78 -0.39 6.76 -5.87
N LEU A 79 -1.03 7.74 -5.21
CA LEU A 79 -2.34 7.56 -4.62
C LEU A 79 -3.37 7.00 -5.60
N ASP A 80 -3.33 7.40 -6.87
CA ASP A 80 -4.24 6.86 -7.91
C ASP A 80 -4.02 5.37 -8.16
N ILE A 81 -2.78 4.88 -8.11
CA ILE A 81 -2.46 3.46 -8.26
C ILE A 81 -2.97 2.70 -7.04
N ALA A 82 -2.70 3.20 -5.84
CA ALA A 82 -3.14 2.57 -4.60
C ALA A 82 -4.68 2.53 -4.46
N LYS A 83 -5.36 3.62 -4.82
CA LYS A 83 -6.84 3.68 -4.88
C LYS A 83 -7.38 2.67 -5.88
N ARG A 84 -6.77 2.56 -7.06
CA ARG A 84 -7.17 1.55 -8.05
C ARG A 84 -6.97 0.13 -7.52
N GLU A 85 -5.90 -0.13 -6.79
CA GLU A 85 -5.68 -1.43 -6.14
C GLU A 85 -6.78 -1.75 -5.13
N ALA A 86 -7.16 -0.79 -4.27
CA ALA A 86 -8.28 -0.95 -3.35
C ALA A 86 -9.59 -1.26 -4.11
N GLU A 87 -9.88 -0.54 -5.18
CA GLU A 87 -11.06 -0.79 -6.02
C GLU A 87 -11.03 -2.14 -6.75
N GLU A 88 -9.86 -2.60 -7.21
CA GLU A 88 -9.71 -3.95 -7.78
C GLU A 88 -10.04 -5.03 -6.73
N TYR A 89 -9.56 -4.89 -5.49
CA TYR A 89 -9.94 -5.80 -4.40
C TYR A 89 -11.44 -5.75 -4.10
N ARG A 90 -12.03 -4.56 -3.98
CA ARG A 90 -13.47 -4.38 -3.70
C ARG A 90 -14.33 -4.98 -4.80
N SER A 91 -13.96 -4.79 -6.07
CA SER A 91 -14.65 -5.37 -7.23
C SER A 91 -14.64 -6.89 -7.19
N VAL A 92 -13.48 -7.51 -6.94
CA VAL A 92 -13.36 -8.97 -6.85
C VAL A 92 -14.06 -9.52 -5.60
N PHE A 93 -14.06 -8.79 -4.49
CA PHE A 93 -14.81 -9.16 -3.28
C PHE A 93 -16.30 -9.24 -3.59
N ARG A 94 -16.86 -8.20 -4.21
CA ARG A 94 -18.27 -8.15 -4.63
C ARG A 94 -18.65 -9.31 -5.54
N ASP A 95 -17.84 -9.58 -6.57
CA ASP A 95 -18.06 -10.71 -7.49
C ASP A 95 -18.09 -12.05 -6.74
N LEU A 96 -17.13 -12.28 -5.85
CA LEU A 96 -17.06 -13.51 -5.07
C LEU A 96 -18.21 -13.66 -4.06
N ALA A 97 -18.68 -12.58 -3.45
CA ALA A 97 -19.83 -12.59 -2.56
C ALA A 97 -21.13 -12.86 -3.33
N LEU A 98 -21.37 -12.15 -4.43
CA LEU A 98 -22.57 -12.32 -5.28
C LEU A 98 -22.65 -13.70 -5.93
N THR A 99 -21.51 -14.31 -6.26
CA THR A 99 -21.44 -15.68 -6.79
C THR A 99 -21.43 -16.75 -5.70
N ASN A 100 -21.63 -16.38 -4.43
CA ASN A 100 -21.63 -17.24 -3.25
C ASN A 100 -20.35 -18.09 -3.09
N ARG A 101 -19.23 -17.57 -3.61
CA ARG A 101 -17.87 -18.13 -3.47
C ARG A 101 -17.15 -17.59 -2.24
N LEU A 102 -17.69 -16.52 -1.64
CA LEU A 102 -17.42 -16.04 -0.30
C LEU A 102 -18.76 -15.90 0.44
N LYS A 103 -18.86 -16.44 1.66
CA LYS A 103 -20.06 -16.34 2.50
C LYS A 103 -19.95 -15.11 3.40
N VAL A 104 -20.01 -13.94 2.78
CA VAL A 104 -19.85 -12.63 3.42
C VAL A 104 -20.91 -11.69 2.90
N GLU A 105 -21.33 -10.75 3.74
CA GLU A 105 -22.19 -9.65 3.31
C GLU A 105 -21.37 -8.61 2.55
N VAL A 106 -22.03 -7.89 1.65
CA VAL A 106 -21.41 -6.81 0.88
C VAL A 106 -21.87 -5.49 1.47
N ASP A 107 -20.95 -4.84 2.18
CA ASP A 107 -21.18 -3.51 2.72
C ASP A 107 -20.88 -2.44 1.67
N GLU A 108 -21.58 -1.31 1.76
CA GLU A 108 -21.29 -0.13 0.93
C GLU A 108 -19.90 0.43 1.25
N VAL A 109 -19.29 1.08 0.25
CA VAL A 109 -18.02 1.79 0.45
C VAL A 109 -18.34 3.18 0.99
N VAL A 110 -17.79 3.49 2.16
CA VAL A 110 -17.95 4.79 2.84
C VAL A 110 -16.60 5.49 2.84
N GLU A 111 -16.57 6.74 2.39
CA GLU A 111 -15.42 7.63 2.59
C GLU A 111 -15.44 8.15 4.02
N ASP A 112 -14.37 7.88 4.76
CA ASP A 112 -14.29 8.10 6.22
C ASP A 112 -13.08 8.94 6.65
N GLY A 113 -12.32 9.49 5.71
CA GLY A 113 -11.15 10.32 5.99
C GLY A 113 -10.75 11.24 4.84
N GLU A 114 -9.57 11.82 4.95
CA GLU A 114 -9.01 12.73 3.94
C GLU A 114 -8.37 11.95 2.78
N GLU A 115 -8.01 12.63 1.69
CA GLU A 115 -7.32 12.00 0.54
C GLU A 115 -8.02 10.77 -0.07
N GLY A 116 -9.35 10.63 0.14
CA GLY A 116 -10.15 9.51 -0.36
C GLY A 116 -9.98 8.22 0.44
N GLU A 117 -9.52 8.31 1.70
CA GLU A 117 -9.63 7.21 2.66
C GLU A 117 -11.06 6.66 2.72
N SER A 118 -11.16 5.34 2.77
CA SER A 118 -12.46 4.67 2.69
C SER A 118 -12.43 3.26 3.25
N GLU A 119 -13.58 2.80 3.71
CA GLU A 119 -13.81 1.43 4.17
C GLU A 119 -15.03 0.83 3.46
N GLY A 120 -15.01 -0.48 3.22
CA GLY A 120 -16.14 -1.24 2.71
C GLY A 120 -15.72 -2.38 1.80
N CYS A 121 -16.63 -3.32 1.56
CA CYS A 121 -16.34 -4.51 0.75
C CYS A 121 -15.07 -5.28 1.22
N GLY A 122 -14.85 -5.33 2.54
CA GLY A 122 -13.72 -6.03 3.16
C GLY A 122 -12.35 -5.35 3.01
N VAL A 123 -12.31 -4.09 2.54
CA VAL A 123 -11.08 -3.33 2.27
C VAL A 123 -11.10 -1.98 2.99
N GLN A 124 -10.05 -1.69 3.75
CA GLN A 124 -9.70 -0.35 4.21
C GLN A 124 -8.62 0.26 3.32
N PHE A 125 -8.82 1.48 2.88
CA PHE A 125 -7.83 2.31 2.21
C PHE A 125 -7.46 3.47 3.12
N ARG A 126 -6.18 3.57 3.47
CA ARG A 126 -5.63 4.57 4.38
C ARG A 126 -4.45 5.28 3.72
N VAL A 127 -4.28 6.56 4.01
CA VAL A 127 -3.22 7.42 3.51
C VAL A 127 -2.43 7.97 4.69
N VAL A 128 -1.10 7.89 4.62
CA VAL A 128 -0.19 8.56 5.54
C VAL A 128 0.25 9.86 4.88
N GLU A 129 -0.13 11.00 5.48
CA GLU A 129 0.18 12.31 4.92
C GLU A 129 1.69 12.54 4.94
N GLY A 130 2.25 13.16 3.89
CA GLY A 130 3.67 13.46 3.81
C GLY A 130 4.62 12.26 3.64
N ALA A 131 4.17 11.01 3.80
CA ALA A 131 5.01 9.82 3.66
C ALA A 131 5.38 9.51 2.20
N GLY A 132 6.63 9.09 1.97
CA GLY A 132 7.10 8.52 0.71
C GLY A 132 6.87 7.01 0.60
N HIS A 133 7.53 6.38 -0.36
CA HIS A 133 7.37 4.95 -0.67
C HIS A 133 7.85 4.03 0.46
N HIS A 134 8.95 4.38 1.11
CA HIS A 134 9.61 3.55 2.09
C HIS A 134 9.17 3.88 3.53
N PHE A 135 7.85 3.84 3.78
CA PHE A 135 7.19 4.28 5.03
C PHE A 135 7.94 3.93 6.30
N MET A 136 8.37 2.67 6.42
CA MET A 136 9.00 2.14 7.63
C MET A 136 10.27 2.89 8.05
N ASN A 137 10.89 3.62 7.12
CA ASN A 137 12.08 4.42 7.36
C ASN A 137 11.85 5.92 7.08
N ASP A 138 10.63 6.34 6.72
CA ASP A 138 10.33 7.74 6.44
C ASP A 138 10.00 8.50 7.73
N VAL A 139 9.85 9.83 7.66
CA VAL A 139 9.56 10.68 8.82
C VAL A 139 8.21 10.42 9.45
N MET A 140 7.25 9.86 8.69
CA MET A 140 5.88 9.59 9.11
C MET A 140 5.64 8.10 9.44
N TRP A 141 6.71 7.37 9.77
CA TRP A 141 6.60 5.93 10.04
C TRP A 141 5.68 5.62 11.24
N GLU A 142 5.64 6.50 12.25
CA GLU A 142 4.80 6.34 13.45
C GLU A 142 3.31 6.40 13.08
N GLU A 143 2.88 7.40 12.31
CA GLU A 143 1.50 7.51 11.84
C GLU A 143 1.10 6.30 10.98
N GLY A 144 2.00 5.83 10.11
CA GLY A 144 1.78 4.60 9.35
C GLY A 144 1.65 3.37 10.25
N ALA A 145 2.43 3.29 11.32
CA ALA A 145 2.36 2.20 12.30
C ALA A 145 1.06 2.24 13.12
N GLU A 146 0.59 3.43 13.50
CA GLU A 146 -0.70 3.62 14.19
C GLU A 146 -1.86 3.15 13.31
N LYS A 147 -1.94 3.60 12.04
CA LYS A 147 -2.99 3.14 11.10
C LYS A 147 -2.96 1.62 10.89
N LEU A 148 -1.77 1.01 10.87
CA LEU A 148 -1.62 -0.44 10.78
C LEU A 148 -2.09 -1.13 12.08
N LEU A 149 -1.78 -0.56 13.23
CA LEU A 149 -2.22 -1.07 14.54
C LEU A 149 -3.74 -1.02 14.65
N ASP A 150 -4.37 0.10 14.29
CA ASP A 150 -5.83 0.25 14.29
C ASP A 150 -6.50 -0.82 13.40
N PHE A 151 -5.95 -1.07 12.21
CA PHE A 151 -6.42 -2.14 11.34
C PHE A 151 -6.21 -3.53 11.95
N TYR A 152 -5.11 -3.75 12.67
CA TYR A 152 -4.84 -5.03 13.31
C TYR A 152 -5.78 -5.31 14.49
N GLU A 153 -6.07 -4.30 15.31
CA GLU A 153 -6.92 -4.41 16.50
C GLU A 153 -8.38 -4.74 16.18
N GLN A 154 -8.87 -4.41 14.97
CA GLN A 154 -10.22 -4.79 14.55
C GLN A 154 -10.37 -6.22 13.99
N LEU A 155 -9.28 -6.94 13.72
CA LEU A 155 -9.31 -8.27 13.05
C LEU A 155 -9.88 -9.40 13.90
#